data_AF-A0A023DX15-F1
#
_entry.id   AF-A0A023DX15-F1
#
_cell.length_a   1.000
_cell.length_b   1.000
_cell.length_c   1.000
_cell.angle_alpha   90.00
_cell.angle_beta   90.00
_cell.angle_gamma   90.00
#
_symmetry.space_group_name_H-M   'P 1'
#
loop_
_entity.id
_entity.type
_entity.pdbx_description
1 polymer ?
#
loop_
_entity_poly.entity_id
_entity_poly.type
_entity_poly.pdbx_seq_one_letter_code
_entity_poly.pdbx_strand_id
1 'polypeptide(L)'
;MPWTNKKTHTSPKTDPMPWENKGRKAKETQKTKDPEMTREEMRAYFEKYKDDPVPLGEYKHKDMKEIVKIRTQETGMPFEQHHVWPQAQSKEISKATGKQYKNNVVIPLPRKIHQKDNREFMHERNEQNKPQNPRESLAQGVNDTRNGMLEAGCDRAKTNDACLDALRKIKSENPGGFEGKIPPKPKGE
;
A
#
# COMPACT_ATOMS: atom_id res chain seq x y z
N MET A 1 -75.07 35.71 -11.07
CA MET A 1 -74.47 37.06 -11.05
C MET A 1 -73.88 37.30 -9.65
N PRO A 2 -72.84 38.12 -9.45
CA PRO A 2 -71.58 38.28 -10.19
C PRO A 2 -70.29 38.26 -9.30
N TRP A 3 -69.15 37.94 -9.94
CA TRP A 3 -67.82 38.58 -9.82
C TRP A 3 -66.91 38.30 -8.60
N THR A 4 -65.58 38.18 -8.70
CA THR A 4 -64.55 37.98 -9.76
C THR A 4 -63.24 37.82 -8.98
N ASN A 5 -62.35 36.87 -9.33
CA ASN A 5 -60.99 36.88 -8.77
C ASN A 5 -59.92 36.92 -9.88
N LYS A 6 -59.36 38.12 -10.02
CA LYS A 6 -57.95 38.50 -10.18
C LYS A 6 -57.08 37.80 -11.24
N LYS A 7 -56.94 38.53 -12.35
CA LYS A 7 -55.68 39.06 -12.93
C LYS A 7 -54.39 38.24 -12.79
N THR A 8 -53.92 37.83 -13.96
CA THR A 8 -52.54 37.78 -14.45
C THR A 8 -51.57 38.77 -13.80
N HIS A 9 -50.38 38.30 -13.45
CA HIS A 9 -49.14 39.08 -13.51
C HIS A 9 -47.93 38.15 -13.63
N THR A 10 -47.46 37.98 -14.87
CA THR A 10 -46.08 37.61 -15.19
C THR A 10 -45.17 38.71 -14.65
N SER A 11 -44.28 38.38 -13.72
CA SER A 11 -43.20 39.28 -13.30
C SER A 11 -41.92 38.99 -14.10
N PRO A 12 -41.07 40.00 -14.34
CA PRO A 12 -39.95 39.91 -15.26
C PRO A 12 -38.82 39.07 -14.66
N LYS A 13 -38.11 38.32 -15.51
CA LYS A 13 -36.81 37.70 -15.17
C LYS A 13 -35.82 38.83 -14.87
N THR A 14 -35.51 39.05 -13.60
CA THR A 14 -34.31 39.75 -13.18
C THR A 14 -33.12 38.81 -13.38
N ASP A 15 -32.13 39.25 -14.17
CA ASP A 15 -30.81 38.65 -14.17
C ASP A 15 -30.23 38.69 -12.74
N PRO A 16 -29.63 37.60 -12.24
CA PRO A 16 -29.08 37.58 -10.88
C PRO A 16 -27.91 38.57 -10.76
N MET A 17 -27.93 39.35 -9.69
CA MET A 17 -26.93 40.39 -9.43
C MET A 17 -25.58 39.81 -8.95
N PRO A 18 -24.44 40.49 -9.17
CA PRO A 18 -23.08 39.93 -9.00
C PRO A 18 -22.69 39.56 -7.56
N TRP A 19 -23.55 39.78 -6.57
CA TRP A 19 -23.30 39.54 -5.16
C TRP A 19 -24.02 38.30 -4.60
N GLU A 20 -24.87 37.63 -5.38
CA GLU A 20 -25.44 36.31 -5.04
C GLU A 20 -24.43 35.15 -5.16
N ASN A 21 -23.21 35.44 -5.63
CA ASN A 21 -22.13 34.45 -5.79
C ASN A 21 -21.06 34.53 -4.68
N LYS A 22 -21.46 34.79 -3.44
CA LYS A 22 -20.57 34.76 -2.26
C LYS A 22 -21.11 33.78 -1.21
N GLY A 23 -20.84 32.50 -1.40
CA GLY A 23 -21.23 31.49 -0.40
C GLY A 23 -20.78 30.06 -0.64
N ARG A 24 -20.31 29.72 -1.84
CA ARG A 24 -19.55 28.48 -2.06
C ARG A 24 -18.13 28.85 -2.42
N LYS A 25 -17.36 29.26 -1.40
CA LYS A 25 -15.95 28.87 -1.41
C LYS A 25 -15.99 27.35 -1.46
N ALA A 26 -15.72 26.77 -2.63
CA ALA A 26 -15.17 25.44 -2.66
C ALA A 26 -14.10 25.44 -1.58
N LYS A 27 -14.30 24.64 -0.54
CA LYS A 27 -13.17 24.26 0.29
C LYS A 27 -12.23 23.61 -0.71
N GLU A 28 -11.29 24.38 -1.26
CA GLU A 28 -9.93 23.88 -1.35
C GLU A 28 -9.65 23.42 0.06
N THR A 29 -10.01 22.17 0.34
CA THR A 29 -9.23 21.33 1.22
C THR A 29 -7.83 21.51 0.66
N GLN A 30 -7.10 22.46 1.24
CA GLN A 30 -5.67 22.38 1.34
C GLN A 30 -5.44 20.92 1.68
N LYS A 31 -5.02 20.13 0.69
CA LYS A 31 -4.30 18.91 0.97
C LYS A 31 -3.23 19.39 1.91
N THR A 32 -3.40 19.15 3.20
CA THR A 32 -2.31 19.20 4.16
C THR A 32 -1.24 18.40 3.47
N LYS A 33 -0.25 19.10 2.92
CA LYS A 33 0.94 18.44 2.40
C LYS A 33 1.48 17.78 3.65
N ASP A 34 1.22 16.48 3.79
CA ASP A 34 2.05 15.65 4.68
C ASP A 34 3.49 16.06 4.39
N PRO A 35 4.37 16.13 5.39
CA PRO A 35 5.78 16.31 5.13
C PRO A 35 6.25 15.09 4.33
N GLU A 36 6.19 15.18 3.00
CA GLU A 36 6.79 14.22 2.10
C GLU A 36 8.28 14.50 2.15
N MET A 37 8.99 13.70 2.94
CA MET A 37 10.44 13.64 2.81
C MET A 37 10.75 13.31 1.35
N THR A 38 11.63 14.10 0.77
CA THR A 38 12.20 13.83 -0.55
C THR A 38 12.92 12.47 -0.54
N ARG A 39 13.15 11.91 -1.73
CA ARG A 39 13.87 10.64 -1.87
C ARG A 39 15.28 10.69 -1.24
N GLU A 40 15.93 11.84 -1.30
CA GLU A 40 17.25 12.06 -0.72
C GLU A 40 17.21 12.10 0.81
N GLU A 41 16.21 12.77 1.39
CA GLU A 41 15.99 12.78 2.84
C GLU A 41 15.63 11.38 3.36
N MET A 42 14.83 10.61 2.61
CA MET A 42 14.50 9.23 2.96
C MET A 42 15.71 8.30 2.86
N ARG A 43 16.56 8.50 1.86
CA ARG A 43 17.83 7.79 1.75
C ARG A 43 18.73 8.11 2.94
N ALA A 44 18.90 9.39 3.28
CA ALA A 44 19.67 9.82 4.44
C ALA A 44 19.09 9.26 5.75
N TYR A 45 17.77 9.12 5.84
CA TYR A 45 17.09 8.46 6.94
C TYR A 45 17.48 6.99 7.06
N PHE A 46 17.37 6.20 5.99
CA PHE A 46 17.79 4.80 6.00
C PHE A 46 19.30 4.65 6.28
N GLU A 47 20.12 5.58 5.82
CA GLU A 47 21.56 5.62 6.11
C GLU A 47 21.88 5.90 7.60
N LYS A 48 20.94 6.41 8.41
CA LYS A 48 21.13 6.46 9.88
C LYS A 48 21.10 5.06 10.51
N TYR A 49 20.39 4.13 9.88
CA TYR A 49 20.18 2.76 10.33
C TYR A 49 21.12 1.77 9.62
N LYS A 50 22.41 2.11 9.48
CA LYS A 50 23.38 1.39 8.62
C LYS A 50 23.44 -0.13 8.83
N ASP A 51 23.27 -0.57 10.07
CA ASP A 51 23.35 -1.99 10.43
C ASP A 51 22.08 -2.74 10.01
N ASP A 52 20.91 -2.17 10.29
CA ASP A 52 19.61 -2.76 9.97
C ASP A 52 18.58 -1.69 9.49
N PRO A 53 18.69 -1.23 8.24
CA PRO A 53 17.78 -0.23 7.71
C PRO A 53 16.39 -0.80 7.41
N VAL A 54 16.26 -2.12 7.34
CA VAL A 54 15.06 -2.83 6.91
C VAL A 54 14.84 -4.05 7.83
N PRO A 55 14.43 -3.81 9.09
CA PRO A 55 14.31 -4.87 10.07
C PRO A 55 13.21 -5.83 9.67
N LEU A 56 13.52 -7.11 9.75
CA LEU A 56 12.57 -8.19 9.54
C LEU A 56 11.89 -8.52 10.87
N GLY A 57 10.56 -8.59 10.88
CA GLY A 57 9.83 -8.95 12.09
C GLY A 57 8.54 -9.70 11.82
N GLU A 58 7.76 -9.83 12.87
CA GLU A 58 6.47 -10.52 12.84
C GLU A 58 5.31 -9.55 12.99
N TYR A 59 4.25 -9.81 12.23
CA TYR A 59 3.06 -8.98 12.20
C TYR A 59 2.44 -8.89 13.59
N LYS A 60 2.13 -7.66 14.02
CA LYS A 60 1.60 -7.30 15.34
C LYS A 60 2.53 -7.56 16.53
N HIS A 61 3.78 -7.98 16.31
CA HIS A 61 4.77 -8.08 17.39
C HIS A 61 5.07 -6.70 18.00
N LYS A 62 5.41 -6.66 19.29
CA LYS A 62 5.63 -5.39 20.02
C LYS A 62 6.76 -4.57 19.40
N ASP A 63 7.89 -5.21 19.14
CA ASP A 63 9.09 -4.57 18.59
C ASP A 63 8.81 -3.96 17.21
N MET A 64 8.05 -4.65 16.36
CA MET A 64 7.73 -4.13 15.03
C MET A 64 6.73 -2.95 15.09
N LYS A 65 5.81 -2.95 16.05
CA LYS A 65 4.93 -1.77 16.29
C LYS A 65 5.73 -0.58 16.78
N GLU A 66 6.72 -0.82 17.65
CA GLU A 66 7.59 0.21 18.17
C GLU A 66 8.48 0.80 17.09
N ILE A 67 9.10 -0.03 16.24
CA ILE A 67 9.86 0.41 15.06
C ILE A 67 8.98 1.30 14.18
N VAL A 68 7.80 0.82 13.76
CA VAL A 68 6.88 1.62 12.92
C VAL A 68 6.53 2.96 13.56
N LYS A 69 6.30 2.99 14.88
CA LYS A 69 6.00 4.21 15.62
C LYS A 69 7.18 5.17 15.63
N ILE A 70 8.39 4.69 15.93
CA ILE A 70 9.62 5.48 15.92
C ILE A 70 9.86 6.05 14.53
N ARG A 71 9.78 5.22 13.47
CA ARG A 71 9.95 5.68 12.09
C ARG A 71 8.95 6.75 11.70
N THR A 72 7.69 6.60 12.15
CA THR A 72 6.65 7.60 11.91
C THR A 72 6.94 8.92 12.63
N GLN A 73 7.45 8.87 13.86
CA GLN A 73 7.83 10.06 14.62
C GLN A 73 9.05 10.77 14.03
N GLU A 74 10.04 10.03 13.57
CA GLU A 74 11.29 10.60 13.03
C GLU A 74 11.14 11.19 11.62
N THR A 75 10.33 10.55 10.78
CA THR A 75 10.12 10.97 9.39
C THR A 75 8.93 11.89 9.22
N GLY A 76 8.01 11.93 10.20
CA GLY A 76 6.71 12.59 10.07
C GLY A 76 5.77 11.91 9.07
N MET A 77 6.15 10.77 8.49
CA MET A 77 5.36 10.01 7.53
C MET A 77 4.84 8.72 8.16
N PRO A 78 3.58 8.33 7.92
CA PRO A 78 3.07 7.07 8.44
C PRO A 78 3.84 5.88 7.86
N PHE A 79 4.33 4.99 8.71
CA PHE A 79 4.86 3.66 8.33
C PHE A 79 3.84 2.57 8.62
N GLU A 80 3.94 1.46 7.90
CA GLU A 80 3.08 0.28 8.09
C GLU A 80 3.88 -1.02 8.05
N GLN A 81 3.31 -2.07 8.66
CA GLN A 81 3.87 -3.42 8.63
C GLN A 81 3.44 -4.09 7.32
N HIS A 82 4.34 -4.12 6.35
CA HIS A 82 4.08 -4.71 5.04
C HIS A 82 4.38 -6.21 5.07
N HIS A 83 3.39 -7.04 4.76
CA HIS A 83 3.60 -8.48 4.58
C HIS A 83 4.39 -8.75 3.30
N VAL A 84 5.56 -9.38 3.43
CA VAL A 84 6.43 -9.69 2.29
C VAL A 84 5.77 -10.68 1.33
N TRP A 85 4.95 -11.59 1.85
CA TRP A 85 4.10 -12.45 1.03
C TRP A 85 2.65 -11.93 1.05
N PRO A 86 2.05 -11.58 -0.11
CA PRO A 86 0.69 -11.06 -0.18
C PRO A 86 -0.34 -11.92 0.58
N GLN A 87 -0.97 -11.33 1.59
CA GLN A 87 -1.89 -12.05 2.48
C GLN A 87 -3.11 -12.60 1.74
N ALA A 88 -3.62 -11.89 0.75
CA ALA A 88 -4.76 -12.32 -0.07
C ALA A 88 -4.42 -13.59 -0.85
N GLN A 89 -3.28 -13.59 -1.56
CA GLN A 89 -2.83 -14.74 -2.36
C GLN A 89 -2.49 -15.93 -1.47
N SER A 90 -1.82 -15.73 -0.34
CA SER A 90 -1.53 -16.79 0.63
C SER A 90 -2.81 -17.50 1.13
N LYS A 91 -3.89 -16.73 1.38
CA LYS A 91 -5.19 -17.29 1.77
C LYS A 91 -5.86 -18.05 0.63
N GLU A 92 -5.84 -17.53 -0.60
CA GLU A 92 -6.40 -18.23 -1.76
C GLU A 92 -5.67 -19.55 -2.03
N ILE A 93 -4.33 -19.55 -1.96
CA ILE A 93 -3.50 -20.74 -2.12
C ILE A 93 -3.74 -21.74 -1.01
N SER A 94 -3.92 -21.28 0.23
CA SER A 94 -4.28 -22.16 1.36
C SER A 94 -5.60 -22.88 1.11
N LYS A 95 -6.61 -22.16 0.59
CA LYS A 95 -7.91 -22.76 0.22
C LYS A 95 -7.77 -23.75 -0.92
N ALA A 96 -7.02 -23.42 -1.96
CA ALA A 96 -6.85 -24.27 -3.15
C ALA A 96 -6.04 -25.54 -2.85
N THR A 97 -5.01 -25.45 -2.00
CA THR A 97 -4.11 -26.56 -1.71
C THR A 97 -4.48 -27.34 -0.44
N GLY A 98 -5.42 -26.84 0.37
CA GLY A 98 -5.76 -27.40 1.68
C GLY A 98 -4.65 -27.26 2.74
N LYS A 99 -3.51 -26.65 2.40
CA LYS A 99 -2.37 -26.45 3.30
C LYS A 99 -2.52 -25.12 4.04
N GLN A 100 -2.20 -25.12 5.33
CA GLN A 100 -2.09 -23.88 6.09
C GLN A 100 -0.68 -23.32 5.97
N TYR A 101 -0.59 -22.04 5.59
CA TYR A 101 0.68 -21.33 5.51
C TYR A 101 0.79 -20.26 6.60
N LYS A 102 1.93 -20.22 7.27
CA LYS A 102 2.32 -19.11 8.15
C LYS A 102 2.79 -17.93 7.30
N ASN A 103 2.14 -16.80 7.45
CA ASN A 103 2.45 -15.57 6.73
C ASN A 103 2.44 -14.37 7.68
N ASN A 104 3.39 -14.36 8.62
CA ASN A 104 3.51 -13.30 9.62
C ASN A 104 4.74 -12.41 9.37
N VAL A 105 5.57 -12.74 8.39
CA VAL A 105 6.81 -12.01 8.12
C VAL A 105 6.49 -10.66 7.51
N VAL A 106 6.93 -9.59 8.19
CA VAL A 106 6.68 -8.20 7.79
C VAL A 106 7.95 -7.35 7.82
N ILE A 107 7.92 -6.30 7.01
CA ILE A 107 8.94 -5.25 6.94
C ILE A 107 8.25 -3.89 7.13
N PRO A 108 8.83 -2.94 7.88
CA PRO A 108 8.29 -1.60 7.99
C PRO A 108 8.52 -0.81 6.70
N LEU A 109 7.43 -0.46 6.01
CA LEU A 109 7.43 0.30 4.76
C LEU A 109 6.65 1.61 4.94
N PRO A 110 7.06 2.74 4.34
CA PRO A 110 6.25 3.95 4.33
C PRO A 110 4.85 3.67 3.76
N ARG A 111 3.81 4.12 4.45
CA ARG A 111 2.41 3.88 4.09
C ARG A 111 2.09 4.36 2.69
N LYS A 112 2.62 5.50 2.23
CA LYS A 112 2.37 5.98 0.86
C LYS A 112 2.89 5.05 -0.25
N ILE A 113 3.89 4.23 0.08
CA ILE A 113 4.47 3.21 -0.80
C ILE A 113 3.73 1.87 -0.64
N HIS A 114 3.10 1.65 0.53
CA HIS A 114 2.34 0.44 0.88
C HIS A 114 0.84 0.49 0.50
N GLN A 115 0.18 1.61 0.76
CA GLN A 115 -1.22 1.94 0.53
C GLN A 115 -1.27 3.27 -0.19
N LYS A 116 -1.74 3.25 -1.43
CA LYS A 116 -1.89 4.50 -2.18
C LYS A 116 -3.30 5.03 -1.99
N ASP A 117 -3.40 6.28 -1.62
CA ASP A 117 -4.51 7.12 -2.05
C ASP A 117 -4.60 7.01 -3.58
N ASN A 118 -5.55 6.19 -4.04
CA ASN A 118 -5.89 5.84 -5.43
C ASN A 118 -4.98 4.84 -6.20
N ARG A 119 -4.64 3.70 -5.56
CA ARG A 119 -4.14 2.42 -6.14
C ARG A 119 -2.89 2.45 -7.06
N GLU A 120 -2.29 1.26 -7.21
CA GLU A 120 -1.31 0.88 -8.25
C GLU A 120 0.19 1.08 -7.93
N PHE A 121 0.78 0.03 -7.32
CA PHE A 121 1.97 -0.64 -7.89
C PHE A 121 2.06 -2.10 -7.43
N MET A 122 1.94 -2.38 -6.12
CA MET A 122 2.03 -3.76 -5.59
C MET A 122 0.71 -4.51 -5.53
N HIS A 123 -0.40 -3.82 -5.20
CA HIS A 123 -1.71 -4.48 -5.03
C HIS A 123 -2.46 -4.74 -6.34
N GLU A 124 -2.24 -3.93 -7.38
CA GLU A 124 -2.95 -4.05 -8.66
C GLU A 124 -2.54 -5.34 -9.41
N ARG A 125 -1.24 -5.68 -9.40
CA ARG A 125 -0.77 -6.99 -9.91
C ARG A 125 -1.28 -8.16 -9.10
N ASN A 126 -1.57 -7.98 -7.81
CA ASN A 126 -2.14 -9.04 -6.98
C ASN A 126 -3.65 -9.25 -7.26
N GLU A 127 -4.36 -8.22 -7.75
CA GLU A 127 -5.75 -8.33 -8.19
C GLU A 127 -5.86 -8.93 -9.61
N GLN A 128 -4.96 -8.54 -10.52
CA GLN A 128 -4.95 -8.99 -11.92
C GLN A 128 -4.29 -10.36 -12.12
N ASN A 129 -3.24 -10.66 -11.35
CA ASN A 129 -2.51 -11.91 -11.42
C ASN A 129 -2.70 -12.65 -10.09
N LYS A 130 -3.35 -13.82 -10.16
CA LYS A 130 -3.64 -14.67 -9.00
C LYS A 130 -2.83 -15.95 -9.13
N PRO A 131 -1.56 -15.94 -8.66
CA PRO A 131 -0.71 -17.10 -8.77
C PRO A 131 -1.36 -18.26 -8.03
N GLN A 132 -1.60 -19.35 -8.75
CA GLN A 132 -2.13 -20.57 -8.15
C GLN A 132 -1.03 -21.36 -7.41
N ASN A 133 0.24 -21.00 -7.63
CA ASN A 133 1.38 -21.66 -7.02
C ASN A 133 1.96 -20.81 -5.86
N PRO A 134 2.20 -21.42 -4.67
CA PRO A 134 2.85 -20.77 -3.52
C PRO A 134 4.19 -20.10 -3.86
N ARG A 135 5.01 -20.70 -4.72
CA ARG A 135 6.32 -20.15 -5.11
C ARG A 135 6.19 -18.89 -5.94
N GLU A 136 5.24 -18.87 -6.87
CA GLU A 136 5.03 -17.72 -7.76
C GLU A 136 4.47 -16.53 -6.99
N SER A 137 3.50 -16.79 -6.10
CA SER A 137 2.96 -15.76 -5.19
C SER A 137 4.01 -15.21 -4.24
N LEU A 138 4.86 -16.07 -3.67
CA LEU A 138 5.96 -15.60 -2.82
C LEU A 138 7.00 -14.80 -3.61
N ALA A 139 7.35 -15.23 -4.81
CA ALA A 139 8.29 -14.50 -5.67
C ALA A 139 7.76 -13.12 -6.07
N GLN A 140 6.46 -13.02 -6.37
CA GLN A 140 5.79 -11.74 -6.62
C GLN A 140 5.90 -10.83 -5.40
N GLY A 141 5.51 -11.32 -4.22
CA GLY A 141 5.59 -10.55 -2.97
C GLY A 141 6.98 -10.00 -2.67
N VAL A 142 8.01 -10.84 -2.79
CA VAL A 142 9.40 -10.44 -2.56
C VAL A 142 9.86 -9.37 -3.57
N ASN A 143 9.46 -9.50 -4.85
CA ASN A 143 9.81 -8.52 -5.87
C ASN A 143 9.10 -7.17 -5.64
N ASP A 144 7.82 -7.22 -5.25
CA ASP A 144 7.04 -6.05 -4.92
C ASP A 144 7.69 -5.32 -3.74
N THR A 145 7.91 -6.01 -2.61
CA THR A 145 8.59 -5.43 -1.44
C THR A 145 9.96 -4.82 -1.81
N ARG A 146 10.77 -5.52 -2.62
CA ARG A 146 12.07 -5.00 -3.10
C ARG A 146 11.89 -3.66 -3.83
N ASN A 147 10.96 -3.58 -4.77
CA ASN A 147 10.74 -2.35 -5.55
C ASN A 147 10.28 -1.20 -4.65
N GLY A 148 9.35 -1.46 -3.72
CA GLY A 148 8.88 -0.41 -2.80
C GLY A 148 10.00 0.14 -1.91
N MET A 149 10.89 -0.71 -1.40
CA MET A 149 12.03 -0.27 -0.61
C MET A 149 13.04 0.55 -1.43
N LEU A 150 13.28 0.17 -2.70
CA LEU A 150 14.14 0.94 -3.62
C LEU A 150 13.54 2.29 -4.01
N GLU A 151 12.22 2.35 -4.19
CA GLU A 151 11.46 3.58 -4.41
C GLU A 151 11.49 4.49 -3.17
N ALA A 152 11.41 3.89 -1.98
CA ALA A 152 11.57 4.59 -0.71
C ALA A 152 12.97 5.19 -0.53
N GLY A 153 13.95 4.84 -1.39
CA GLY A 153 15.32 5.33 -1.30
C GLY A 153 16.25 4.49 -0.44
N CYS A 154 15.86 3.26 -0.08
CA CYS A 154 16.75 2.32 0.61
C CYS A 154 17.86 1.82 -0.33
N ASP A 155 19.02 1.49 0.25
CA ASP A 155 20.13 0.91 -0.49
C ASP A 155 19.75 -0.45 -1.10
N ARG A 156 20.28 -0.72 -2.30
CA ARG A 156 19.96 -1.94 -3.04
C ARG A 156 20.51 -3.20 -2.39
N ALA A 157 21.73 -3.17 -1.85
CA ALA A 157 22.30 -4.34 -1.19
C ALA A 157 21.51 -4.67 0.07
N LYS A 158 21.24 -3.66 0.91
CA LYS A 158 20.46 -3.83 2.14
C LYS A 158 19.02 -4.29 1.88
N THR A 159 18.37 -3.73 0.87
CA THR A 159 17.04 -4.19 0.45
C THR A 159 17.06 -5.66 0.02
N ASN A 160 18.06 -6.06 -0.76
CA ASN A 160 18.18 -7.44 -1.21
C ASN A 160 18.43 -8.41 -0.06
N ASP A 161 19.29 -8.05 0.89
CA ASP A 161 19.56 -8.86 2.08
C ASP A 161 18.28 -9.07 2.91
N ALA A 162 17.55 -8.00 3.21
CA ALA A 162 16.29 -8.08 3.94
C ALA A 162 15.23 -8.92 3.21
N CYS A 163 15.12 -8.78 1.88
CA CYS A 163 14.23 -9.60 1.07
C CYS A 163 14.64 -11.08 1.05
N LEU A 164 15.94 -11.39 1.04
CA LEU A 164 16.45 -12.76 1.11
C LEU A 164 16.20 -13.39 2.47
N ASP A 165 16.38 -12.63 3.55
CA ASP A 165 16.12 -13.12 4.90
C ASP A 165 14.61 -13.31 5.15
N ALA A 166 13.77 -12.43 4.62
CA ALA A 166 12.32 -12.62 4.59
C ALA A 166 11.95 -13.91 3.85
N LEU A 167 12.52 -14.14 2.66
CA LEU A 167 12.29 -15.35 1.87
C LEU A 167 12.72 -16.61 2.62
N ARG A 168 13.88 -16.59 3.29
CA ARG A 168 14.38 -17.69 4.10
C ARG A 168 13.45 -17.98 5.27
N LYS A 169 13.06 -16.95 6.03
CA LYS A 169 12.16 -17.08 7.18
C LYS A 169 10.79 -17.65 6.78
N ILE A 170 10.19 -17.14 5.69
CA ILE A 170 8.90 -17.65 5.19
C ILE A 170 9.02 -19.13 4.78
N LYS A 171 10.11 -19.53 4.11
CA LYS A 171 10.33 -20.93 3.74
C LYS A 171 10.55 -21.83 4.95
N SER A 172 11.33 -21.40 5.94
CA SER A 172 11.58 -22.19 7.16
C SER A 172 10.33 -22.36 8.02
N GLU A 173 9.45 -21.36 8.06
CA GLU A 173 8.18 -21.44 8.78
C GLU A 173 7.13 -22.33 8.10
N ASN A 174 7.36 -22.69 6.83
CA ASN A 174 6.46 -23.47 5.99
C ASN A 174 7.19 -24.63 5.29
N PRO A 175 7.74 -25.60 6.05
CA PRO A 175 8.47 -26.73 5.47
C PRO A 175 7.57 -27.52 4.51
N GLY A 176 8.07 -27.86 3.32
CA GLY A 176 7.30 -28.57 2.29
C GLY A 176 6.18 -27.77 1.62
N GLY A 177 5.92 -26.53 2.06
CA GLY A 177 4.88 -25.67 1.50
C GLY A 177 5.21 -25.16 0.09
N PHE A 178 6.50 -25.05 -0.20
CA PHE A 178 7.02 -24.48 -1.45
C PHE A 178 7.78 -25.52 -2.28
N GLU A 179 7.51 -26.81 -2.18
CA GLU A 179 8.24 -27.84 -2.95
C GLU A 179 7.70 -28.05 -4.37
N GLY A 180 6.41 -27.75 -4.58
CA GLY A 180 5.76 -27.83 -5.88
C GLY A 180 6.49 -26.98 -6.91
N LYS A 181 6.97 -27.60 -8.00
CA LYS A 181 7.54 -26.87 -9.12
C LYS A 181 6.49 -25.92 -9.69
N ILE A 182 6.92 -24.72 -10.10
CA ILE A 182 6.06 -23.81 -10.86
C ILE A 182 5.79 -24.53 -12.18
N PRO A 183 4.52 -24.85 -12.52
CA PRO A 183 4.22 -25.46 -13.80
C PRO A 183 4.72 -24.52 -14.91
N PRO A 184 5.33 -25.05 -15.99
CA PRO A 184 5.80 -24.21 -17.08
C PRO A 184 4.61 -23.41 -17.62
N LYS A 185 4.83 -22.10 -17.88
CA LYS A 185 3.80 -21.27 -18.52
C LYS A 185 3.35 -21.98 -19.80
N PRO A 186 2.03 -22.06 -20.07
CA PRO A 186 1.55 -22.61 -21.33
C PRO A 186 2.24 -21.85 -22.47
N LYS A 187 2.83 -22.59 -23.41
CA LYS A 187 3.41 -22.00 -24.61
C LYS A 187 2.26 -21.51 -25.48
N GLY A 188 2.02 -20.20 -25.51
CA GLY A 188 1.09 -19.56 -26.43
C GLY A 188 -0.05 -18.82 -25.72
N GLU A 189 0.24 -17.60 -25.27
CA GLU A 189 -0.66 -16.45 -25.36
C GLU A 189 0.16 -15.28 -25.91
#